data_AF-A0A355DWS5-F1
#
_entry.id   AF-A0A355DWS5-F1
#
_cell.length_a   1.000
_cell.length_b   1.000
_cell.length_c   1.000
_cell.angle_alpha   90.00
_cell.angle_beta   90.00
_cell.angle_gamma   90.00
#
_symmetry.space_group_name_H-M   'P 1'
#
loop_
_entity.id
_entity.type
_entity.pdbx_description
1 polymer ?
#
loop_
_entity_poly.entity_id
_entity_poly.type
_entity_poly.pdbx_seq_one_letter_code
_entity_poly.pdbx_strand_id
1 'polypeptide(L)'
;MSDLSLPPERSGLEPELGGIFRDTPERSGLEPELGGVLRQKGVYVDEITCIGCKHCAHVARNTFYIEPDYGRSRVVRQDGDSEERIQEAIDTCPVDCIHWVDYTELKQLEEERQDQVIPVAGFPIDHAAVAAKIRQKKLNRKRKQKTITTRE
;
A
#
# COMPACT_ATOMS: atom_id res chain seq x y z
N MET A 1 19.14 -18.49 29.93
CA MET A 1 20.22 -18.86 28.98
C MET A 1 19.67 -19.98 28.12
N SER A 2 19.09 -19.62 26.99
CA SER A 2 18.43 -20.57 26.08
C SER A 2 19.32 -20.73 24.85
N ASP A 3 19.56 -21.99 24.52
CA ASP A 3 20.55 -22.52 23.58
C ASP A 3 20.59 -21.81 22.21
N LEU A 4 21.78 -21.31 21.83
CA LEU A 4 22.07 -20.72 20.52
C LEU A 4 22.66 -21.79 19.60
N SER A 5 21.81 -22.59 18.97
CA SER A 5 22.23 -23.44 17.84
C SER A 5 21.71 -22.85 16.53
N LEU A 6 22.60 -22.18 15.80
CA LEU A 6 22.40 -21.71 14.42
C LEU A 6 22.50 -22.91 13.46
N PRO A 7 21.49 -23.22 12.63
CA PRO A 7 21.70 -24.07 11.47
C PRO A 7 22.40 -23.29 10.34
N PRO A 8 23.23 -23.96 9.53
CA PRO A 8 24.12 -23.32 8.59
C PRO A 8 23.39 -22.86 7.32
N GLU A 9 23.85 -21.73 6.79
CA GLU A 9 23.55 -21.19 5.46
C GLU A 9 22.10 -20.82 5.17
N ARG A 10 21.67 -19.68 5.72
CA ARG A 10 20.56 -18.90 5.14
C ARG A 10 21.00 -17.45 4.99
N SER A 11 20.71 -16.86 3.82
CA SER A 11 21.19 -15.55 3.39
C SER A 11 20.66 -14.36 4.19
N GLY A 12 19.79 -14.59 5.19
CA GLY A 12 19.30 -13.55 6.12
C GLY A 12 18.36 -12.51 5.50
N LEU A 13 17.88 -12.75 4.28
CA LEU A 13 17.06 -11.81 3.51
C LEU A 13 15.69 -12.39 3.10
N GLU A 14 15.25 -13.47 3.75
CA GLU A 14 13.98 -14.14 3.42
C GLU A 14 12.83 -13.51 4.22
N PRO A 15 11.80 -12.93 3.56
CA PRO A 15 10.66 -12.29 4.22
C PRO A 15 9.81 -13.24 5.09
N GLU A 16 10.00 -14.55 4.95
CA GLU A 16 9.24 -15.57 5.67
C GLU A 16 9.88 -15.98 7.01
N LEU A 17 11.08 -15.46 7.35
CA LEU A 17 11.80 -15.85 8.56
C LEU A 17 11.67 -14.82 9.67
N GLY A 18 10.46 -14.74 10.24
CA GLY A 18 10.32 -14.38 11.64
C GLY A 18 11.03 -15.43 12.51
N GLY A 19 12.33 -15.23 12.76
CA GLY A 19 13.11 -16.05 13.69
C GLY A 19 12.64 -15.93 15.14
N ILE A 20 13.48 -16.38 16.09
CA ILE A 20 13.23 -16.44 17.54
C ILE A 20 12.73 -15.13 18.19
N PHE A 21 12.85 -13.99 17.49
CA PHE A 21 12.46 -12.67 17.97
C PHE A 21 10.99 -12.33 17.68
N ARG A 22 10.22 -13.21 17.02
CA ARG A 22 8.79 -12.97 16.75
C ARG A 22 7.98 -12.73 18.03
N ASP A 23 8.29 -13.49 19.09
CA ASP A 23 7.56 -13.51 20.36
C ASP A 23 8.12 -12.56 21.43
N THR A 24 9.12 -11.73 21.09
CA THR A 24 9.72 -10.81 22.07
C THR A 24 8.92 -9.50 22.12
N PRO A 25 8.43 -9.08 23.32
CA PRO A 25 7.50 -7.95 23.44
C PRO A 25 8.15 -6.57 23.28
N GLU A 26 9.46 -6.44 23.50
CA GLU A 26 10.20 -5.18 23.35
C GLU A 26 11.30 -5.31 22.28
N ARG A 27 11.20 -4.51 21.23
CA ARG A 27 12.12 -4.56 20.07
C ARG A 27 12.94 -3.28 19.98
N SER A 28 14.26 -3.44 20.00
CA SER A 28 15.25 -2.35 20.14
C SER A 28 15.49 -1.53 18.87
N GLY A 29 14.89 -1.89 17.75
CA GLY A 29 15.09 -1.22 16.45
C GLY A 29 16.42 -1.53 15.75
N LEU A 30 17.19 -2.52 16.27
CA LEU A 30 18.45 -3.01 15.69
C LEU A 30 18.29 -4.36 14.95
N GLU A 31 17.06 -4.80 14.75
CA GLU A 31 16.78 -6.04 14.02
C GLU A 31 17.01 -5.81 12.51
N PRO A 32 17.62 -6.78 11.78
CA PRO A 32 17.93 -6.66 10.33
C PRO A 32 16.67 -6.50 9.46
N GLU A 33 15.55 -6.74 10.09
CA GLU A 33 14.19 -6.42 9.74
C GLU A 33 13.94 -4.90 9.82
N LEU A 34 14.29 -4.14 8.77
CA LEU A 34 13.87 -2.73 8.65
C LEU A 34 12.37 -2.60 8.89
N GLY A 35 11.98 -1.90 9.95
CA GLY A 35 10.60 -1.48 10.20
C GLY A 35 10.26 -1.57 11.69
N GLY A 36 10.15 -0.43 12.35
CA GLY A 36 9.79 -0.33 13.76
C GLY A 36 8.33 -0.71 14.04
N VAL A 37 7.68 0.04 14.94
CA VAL A 37 6.33 -0.24 15.49
C VAL A 37 5.24 -0.45 14.43
N LEU A 38 5.41 0.04 13.20
CA LEU A 38 4.44 -0.02 12.10
C LEU A 38 4.57 -1.26 11.19
N ARG A 39 5.33 -2.28 11.58
CA ARG A 39 5.69 -3.40 10.69
C ARG A 39 4.54 -4.28 10.21
N GLN A 40 3.43 -4.33 10.95
CA GLN A 40 2.33 -5.27 10.70
C GLN A 40 1.21 -4.67 9.86
N LYS A 41 1.08 -3.35 9.83
CA LYS A 41 -0.03 -2.68 9.15
C LYS A 41 0.47 -1.48 8.36
N GLY A 42 -0.02 -1.35 7.12
CA GLY A 42 0.14 -0.17 6.31
C GLY A 42 -1.19 0.56 6.16
N VAL A 43 -1.14 1.85 5.84
CA VAL A 43 -2.30 2.61 5.40
C VAL A 43 -2.39 2.56 3.88
N TYR A 44 -3.59 2.35 3.38
CA TYR A 44 -3.94 2.31 1.96
C TYR A 44 -5.11 3.26 1.70
N VAL A 45 -5.16 3.85 0.50
CA VAL A 45 -6.26 4.72 0.06
C VAL A 45 -6.89 4.11 -1.18
N ASP A 46 -8.20 3.87 -1.15
CA ASP A 46 -8.97 3.47 -2.32
C ASP A 46 -9.21 4.68 -3.24
N GLU A 47 -8.46 4.76 -4.35
CA GLU A 47 -8.56 5.83 -5.35
C GLU A 47 -9.90 5.86 -6.09
N ILE A 48 -10.64 4.76 -6.14
CA ILE A 48 -11.95 4.70 -6.82
C ILE A 48 -13.00 5.40 -5.96
N THR A 49 -12.99 5.14 -4.66
CA THR A 49 -13.94 5.73 -3.70
C THR A 49 -13.53 7.13 -3.28
N CYS A 50 -12.24 7.45 -3.27
CA CYS A 50 -11.73 8.76 -2.88
C CYS A 50 -12.31 9.88 -3.74
N ILE A 51 -13.00 10.85 -3.15
CA ILE A 51 -13.57 11.99 -3.88
C ILE A 51 -12.63 13.19 -4.01
N GLY A 52 -11.42 13.12 -3.45
CA GLY A 52 -10.45 14.22 -3.51
C GLY A 52 -10.77 15.40 -2.60
N CYS A 53 -11.36 15.16 -1.41
CA CYS A 53 -11.68 16.21 -0.43
C CYS A 53 -10.46 16.88 0.23
N LYS A 54 -9.27 16.26 0.09
CA LYS A 54 -7.96 16.75 0.57
C LYS A 54 -7.77 16.83 2.09
N HIS A 55 -8.76 16.41 2.89
CA HIS A 55 -8.67 16.50 4.34
C HIS A 55 -7.50 15.69 4.92
N CYS A 56 -7.33 14.44 4.44
CA CYS A 56 -6.20 13.57 4.80
C CYS A 56 -4.83 14.23 4.55
N ALA A 57 -4.66 14.88 3.40
CA ALA A 57 -3.45 15.60 3.04
C ALA A 57 -3.25 16.88 3.86
N HIS A 58 -4.26 17.41 4.54
CA HIS A 58 -4.12 18.54 5.47
C HIS A 58 -3.76 18.07 6.89
N VAL A 59 -4.38 16.98 7.37
CA VAL A 59 -4.13 16.41 8.70
C VAL A 59 -2.76 15.75 8.79
N ALA A 60 -2.42 14.88 7.83
CA ALA A 60 -1.20 14.09 7.79
C ALA A 60 -0.45 14.32 6.46
N ARG A 61 0.18 15.50 6.36
CA ARG A 61 0.86 16.02 5.16
C ARG A 61 2.07 15.19 4.71
N ASN A 62 2.69 14.44 5.61
CA ASN A 62 3.88 13.65 5.30
C ASN A 62 3.50 12.22 4.86
N THR A 63 2.32 11.75 5.28
CA THR A 63 1.79 10.42 4.91
C THR A 63 0.97 10.46 3.61
N PHE A 64 0.10 11.46 3.44
CA PHE A 64 -0.82 11.55 2.29
C PHE A 64 -0.44 12.64 1.30
N TYR A 65 -0.65 12.36 0.02
CA TYR A 65 -0.47 13.30 -1.09
C TYR A 65 -1.66 13.27 -2.04
N ILE A 66 -1.97 14.40 -2.68
CA ILE A 66 -3.03 14.47 -3.69
C ILE A 66 -2.41 14.37 -5.07
N GLU A 67 -2.77 13.31 -5.77
CA GLU A 67 -2.35 13.04 -7.14
C GLU A 67 -2.96 14.08 -8.12
N PRO A 68 -2.17 14.70 -9.00
CA PRO A 68 -2.62 15.79 -9.85
C PRO A 68 -3.54 15.39 -11.02
N ASP A 69 -3.40 14.19 -11.58
CA ASP A 69 -4.15 13.77 -12.79
C ASP A 69 -5.65 13.57 -12.50
N TYR A 70 -5.97 12.92 -11.38
CA TYR A 70 -7.35 12.55 -11.00
C TYR A 70 -7.83 13.25 -9.72
N GLY A 71 -6.95 13.96 -9.01
CA GLY A 71 -7.28 14.63 -7.75
C GLY A 71 -7.53 13.65 -6.59
N ARG A 72 -7.04 12.41 -6.68
CA ARG A 72 -7.24 11.36 -5.67
C ARG A 72 -6.11 11.39 -4.65
N SER A 73 -6.42 11.00 -3.41
CA SER A 73 -5.39 10.87 -2.37
C SER A 73 -4.59 9.59 -2.57
N ARG A 74 -3.29 9.64 -2.25
CA ARG A 74 -2.35 8.52 -2.24
C ARG A 74 -1.55 8.53 -0.95
N VAL A 75 -1.11 7.36 -0.52
CA VAL A 75 -0.14 7.24 0.57
C VAL A 75 1.27 7.29 -0.03
N VAL A 76 2.07 8.26 0.39
CA VAL A 76 3.45 8.41 -0.08
C VAL A 76 4.45 7.82 0.90
N ARG A 77 4.14 7.84 2.20
CA ARG A 77 5.00 7.33 3.26
C ARG A 77 4.16 6.72 4.37
N GLN A 78 4.45 5.48 4.72
CA GLN A 78 3.76 4.76 5.80
C GLN A 78 4.12 5.30 7.19
N ASP A 79 5.31 5.90 7.32
CA ASP A 79 5.91 6.43 8.55
C ASP A 79 6.03 7.96 8.55
N GLY A 80 5.25 8.64 7.71
CA GLY A 80 5.36 10.09 7.52
C GLY A 80 4.94 10.92 8.73
N ASP A 81 3.86 10.50 9.38
CA ASP A 81 3.24 11.17 10.54
C ASP A 81 2.97 10.15 11.66
N SER A 82 2.57 10.62 12.86
CA SER A 82 2.22 9.74 13.98
C SER A 82 0.95 8.94 13.67
N GLU A 83 0.84 7.74 14.24
CA GLU A 83 -0.34 6.87 14.08
C GLU A 83 -1.63 7.59 14.47
N GLU A 84 -1.60 8.42 15.51
CA GLU A 84 -2.71 9.27 15.95
C GLU A 84 -3.21 10.20 14.85
N ARG A 85 -2.30 10.84 14.08
CA ARG A 85 -2.68 11.71 12.96
C ARG A 85 -3.18 10.93 11.76
N ILE A 86 -2.61 9.76 11.52
CA ILE A 86 -3.09 8.88 10.45
C ILE A 86 -4.51 8.40 10.79
N GLN A 87 -4.75 8.05 12.05
CA GLN A 87 -6.07 7.65 12.52
C GLN A 87 -7.07 8.82 12.43
N GLU A 88 -6.69 10.03 12.82
CA GLU A 88 -7.52 11.23 12.65
C GLU A 88 -7.88 11.46 11.17
N ALA A 89 -6.91 11.28 10.26
CA ALA A 89 -7.15 11.40 8.81
C ALA A 89 -8.10 10.32 8.28
N ILE A 90 -8.04 9.09 8.82
CA ILE A 90 -8.97 8.00 8.50
C ILE A 90 -10.37 8.36 8.97
N ASP A 91 -10.53 8.73 10.24
CA ASP A 91 -11.82 8.99 10.88
C ASP A 91 -12.53 10.23 10.30
N THR A 92 -11.77 11.17 9.75
CA THR A 92 -12.33 12.41 9.17
C THR A 92 -12.63 12.28 7.67
N CYS A 93 -12.40 11.11 7.06
CA CYS A 93 -12.66 10.92 5.64
C CYS A 93 -14.18 10.83 5.37
N PRO A 94 -14.78 11.74 4.57
CA PRO A 94 -16.23 11.78 4.39
C PRO A 94 -16.82 10.60 3.61
N VAL A 95 -15.97 9.77 3.02
CA VAL A 95 -16.35 8.60 2.19
C VAL A 95 -15.62 7.33 2.62
N ASP A 96 -14.98 7.35 3.80
CA ASP A 96 -14.27 6.20 4.40
C ASP A 96 -13.28 5.49 3.46
N CYS A 97 -12.60 6.23 2.57
CA CYS A 97 -11.73 5.63 1.54
C CYS A 97 -10.31 5.28 2.01
N ILE A 98 -10.01 5.34 3.31
CA ILE A 98 -8.68 5.12 3.87
C ILE A 98 -8.75 3.94 4.84
N HIS A 99 -7.85 2.97 4.67
CA HIS A 99 -7.91 1.71 5.41
C HIS A 99 -6.54 1.31 5.96
N TRP A 100 -6.52 0.77 7.18
CA TRP A 100 -5.42 -0.05 7.66
C TRP A 100 -5.49 -1.42 7.01
N VAL A 101 -4.40 -1.87 6.41
CA VAL A 101 -4.26 -3.16 5.73
C VAL A 101 -3.01 -3.87 6.23
N ASP A 102 -2.96 -5.19 6.09
CA ASP A 102 -1.71 -5.92 6.37
C ASP A 102 -0.63 -5.50 5.35
N TYR A 103 0.62 -5.40 5.81
CA TYR A 103 1.72 -4.98 4.94
C TYR A 103 1.93 -5.93 3.74
N THR A 104 1.61 -7.22 3.89
CA THR A 104 1.68 -8.20 2.80
C THR A 104 0.61 -7.97 1.74
N GLU A 105 -0.58 -7.52 2.13
CA GLU A 105 -1.70 -7.19 1.25
C GLU A 105 -1.47 -5.84 0.55
N LEU A 106 -0.86 -4.88 1.24
CA LEU A 106 -0.58 -3.54 0.72
C LEU A 106 0.16 -3.58 -0.63
N LYS A 107 1.16 -4.47 -0.77
CA LYS A 107 1.92 -4.61 -2.02
C LYS A 107 1.02 -5.03 -3.18
N GLN A 108 0.06 -5.92 -2.93
CA GLN A 108 -0.86 -6.41 -3.94
C GLN A 108 -1.86 -5.31 -4.31
N LEU A 109 -2.42 -4.61 -3.32
CA LEU A 109 -3.33 -3.49 -3.53
C LEU A 109 -2.69 -2.36 -4.37
N GLU A 110 -1.43 -2.02 -4.10
CA GLU A 110 -0.67 -1.02 -4.88
C GLU A 110 -0.38 -1.46 -6.32
N GLU A 111 -0.16 -2.75 -6.55
CA GLU A 111 -0.01 -3.31 -7.90
C GLU A 111 -1.34 -3.28 -8.65
N GLU A 112 -2.44 -3.70 -8.03
CA GLU A 112 -3.78 -3.68 -8.62
C GLU A 112 -4.24 -2.26 -8.95
N ARG A 113 -3.93 -1.30 -8.07
CA ARG A 113 -4.20 0.13 -8.26
C ARG A 113 -3.58 0.69 -9.54
N GLN A 114 -2.39 0.24 -9.96
CA GLN A 114 -1.80 0.66 -11.24
C GLN A 114 -2.71 0.36 -12.43
N ASP A 115 -3.53 -0.69 -12.33
CA ASP A 115 -4.42 -1.14 -13.38
C ASP A 115 -5.87 -0.63 -13.23
N GLN A 116 -6.19 0.09 -12.16
CA GLN A 116 -7.52 0.66 -11.97
C GLN A 116 -7.82 1.77 -12.99
N VAL A 117 -9.09 1.89 -13.37
CA VAL A 117 -9.58 2.92 -14.29
C VAL A 117 -10.36 3.94 -13.46
N ILE A 118 -9.75 5.09 -13.21
CA ILE A 118 -10.32 6.12 -12.34
C ILE A 118 -11.16 7.07 -13.21
N PRO A 119 -12.46 7.24 -12.92
CA PRO A 119 -13.27 8.25 -13.57
C PRO A 119 -12.88 9.65 -13.06
N VAL A 120 -12.82 10.61 -13.98
CA VAL A 120 -12.56 12.02 -13.63
C VAL A 120 -13.77 12.54 -12.86
N ALA A 121 -13.50 13.14 -11.68
CA ALA A 121 -14.56 13.73 -10.87
C ALA A 121 -15.31 14.82 -11.64
N GLY A 122 -16.64 14.86 -11.50
CA GLY A 122 -17.48 15.88 -12.13
C GLY A 122 -17.84 15.66 -13.60
N PHE A 123 -17.32 14.60 -14.23
CA PHE A 123 -17.74 14.19 -15.58
C PHE A 123 -18.76 13.03 -15.51
N PRO A 124 -19.72 12.95 -16.45
CA PRO A 124 -20.62 11.80 -16.55
C PRO A 124 -19.83 10.51 -16.73
N ILE A 125 -20.20 9.48 -15.97
CA ILE A 125 -19.58 8.16 -16.07
C ILE A 125 -20.13 7.46 -17.32
N ASP A 126 -19.32 7.42 -18.39
CA ASP A 126 -19.60 6.57 -19.54
C ASP A 126 -19.14 5.14 -19.22
N HIS A 127 -20.11 4.29 -18.84
CA HIS A 127 -19.87 2.89 -18.54
C HIS A 127 -19.24 2.13 -19.71
N ALA A 128 -19.57 2.48 -20.96
CA ALA A 128 -18.97 1.85 -22.14
C ALA A 128 -17.50 2.23 -22.28
N ALA A 129 -17.17 3.51 -22.08
CA ALA A 129 -15.78 3.98 -22.08
C ALA A 129 -14.95 3.37 -20.95
N VAL A 130 -15.51 3.26 -19.74
CA VAL A 130 -14.86 2.61 -18.58
C VAL A 130 -14.60 1.13 -18.89
N ALA A 131 -15.60 0.40 -19.37
CA ALA A 131 -15.46 -1.01 -19.74
C ALA A 131 -14.39 -1.23 -20.83
N ALA A 132 -14.35 -0.35 -21.84
CA ALA A 132 -13.34 -0.39 -22.88
C ALA A 132 -11.92 -0.19 -22.32
N LYS A 133 -11.72 0.79 -21.43
CA LYS A 133 -10.43 1.03 -20.76
C LYS A 133 -10.01 -0.14 -19.87
N ILE A 134 -10.94 -0.73 -19.12
CA ILE A 134 -10.67 -1.93 -18.30
C ILE A 134 -10.19 -3.08 -19.20
N ARG A 135 -10.87 -3.33 -20.33
CA ARG A 135 -10.47 -4.36 -21.30
C ARG A 135 -9.07 -4.09 -21.85
N GLN A 136 -8.75 -2.85 -22.20
CA GLN A 136 -7.45 -2.46 -22.73
C GLN A 136 -6.33 -2.68 -21.69
N LYS A 137 -6.52 -2.25 -20.44
CA LYS A 137 -5.55 -2.48 -19.36
C LYS A 137 -5.31 -3.97 -19.09
N LYS A 138 -6.37 -4.79 -19.03
CA LYS A 138 -6.25 -6.26 -18.90
C LYS A 138 -5.44 -6.89 -20.04
N LEU A 139 -5.66 -6.44 -21.28
CA LEU A 139 -4.89 -6.91 -22.44
C LEU A 139 -3.42 -6.50 -22.34
N ASN A 140 -3.14 -5.26 -21.93
CA ASN A 140 -1.78 -4.76 -21.73
C ASN A 140 -1.05 -5.52 -20.61
N ARG A 141 -1.72 -5.84 -19.51
CA ARG A 141 -1.17 -6.69 -18.43
C ARG A 141 -0.79 -8.07 -18.94
N LYS A 142 -1.70 -8.74 -19.67
CA LYS A 142 -1.43 -10.05 -20.28
C LYS A 142 -0.24 -10.00 -21.25
N ARG A 143 -0.14 -8.94 -22.05
CA ARG A 143 1.00 -8.71 -22.94
C ARG A 143 2.31 -8.56 -22.16
N LYS A 144 2.32 -7.70 -21.13
CA LYS A 144 3.49 -7.47 -20.27
C LYS A 144 3.95 -8.76 -19.59
N GLN A 145 3.02 -9.55 -19.03
CA GLN A 145 3.31 -10.85 -18.44
C GLN A 145 3.89 -11.83 -19.46
N LYS A 146 3.31 -11.92 -20.66
CA LYS A 146 3.81 -12.80 -21.74
C LYS A 146 5.21 -12.42 -22.19
N THR A 147 5.54 -11.12 -22.24
CA THR A 147 6.88 -10.63 -22.58
C THR A 147 7.92 -10.93 -21.50
N ILE A 148 7.52 -10.95 -20.22
CA ILE A 148 8.40 -11.32 -19.11
C ILE A 148 8.70 -12.83 -19.15
N THR A 149 7.70 -13.68 -19.41
CA THR A 149 7.87 -15.15 -19.47
C THR A 149 8.55 -15.68 -20.74
N THR A 150 8.79 -14.84 -21.77
CA THR A 150 9.49 -15.24 -23.00
C THR A 150 10.94 -14.78 -23.06
N ARG A 151 11.44 -14.10 -22.01
CA ARG A 151 12.82 -13.61 -21.90
C ARG A 151 13.70 -14.44 -20.95
N GLU A 152 13.18 -15.55 -20.43
CA GLU A 152 13.90 -16.57 -19.67
C GLU A 152 14.11 -17.83 -20.53
#